data_AF-A0A7C4WMY9-F1
#
_entry.id   AF-A0A7C4WMY9-F1
#
_cell.length_a   1.000
_cell.length_b   1.000
_cell.length_c   1.000
_cell.angle_alpha   90.00
_cell.angle_beta   90.00
_cell.angle_gamma   90.00
#
_symmetry.space_group_name_H-M   'P 1'
#
loop_
_entity.id
_entity.type
_entity.pdbx_description
1 polymer ?
#
loop_
_entity_poly.entity_id
_entity_poly.type
_entity_poly.pdbx_seq_one_letter_code
_entity_poly.pdbx_strand_id
1 'polypeptide(L)'
;MPLSAEDFQELLEQLKAHPEWQEALRRLLWAESLAELTNLLRLLIESTQRVHEVAHRFVEAQQQTDLLLTRLTDAVIRLAEAQARGEERVVRLEEAIARLVETQTRLEERVDRLEEAVARLIEAQTRTEERLARLEERVDRLEEAVARLIEAQTRTEERLARLEERVDRLEEAVARLIEAQTRTEERVSRLEEAVARLIETQARLEEQVAILIQTQEQILRRLEHLEGIKREFEAYKAMFGATLEEEAEAMVRWVLEQKGYRPIGPGYPLTLPVYEEGEKGEVDVVIPLQTPDQRIVWAIVEAKARQSPRAIQAWANRIRSEGFRKRLAEAGVSGPYLAYAYGIRVDPACERIAEAMGIGLVTGRGERVPPAEEIAAAS
;
A
#
# COMPACT_ATOMS: atom_id res chain seq x y z
N MET A 1 155.91 -122.38 -99.77
CA MET A 1 155.00 -122.52 -100.93
C MET A 1 153.57 -122.27 -100.45
N PRO A 2 152.67 -121.69 -101.27
CA PRO A 2 151.26 -121.61 -100.91
C PRO A 2 150.66 -123.02 -100.98
N LEU A 3 149.89 -123.42 -99.98
CA LEU A 3 149.02 -124.60 -100.09
C LEU A 3 147.94 -124.25 -101.14
N SER A 4 147.88 -125.00 -102.24
CA SER A 4 146.81 -124.89 -103.23
C SER A 4 145.51 -125.52 -102.70
N ALA A 5 144.38 -125.26 -103.36
CA ALA A 5 143.10 -125.84 -102.98
C ALA A 5 143.07 -127.38 -103.10
N GLU A 6 143.91 -127.97 -103.98
CA GLU A 6 144.12 -129.41 -104.09
C GLU A 6 144.98 -129.95 -102.93
N ASP A 7 146.05 -129.23 -102.54
CA ASP A 7 146.87 -129.59 -101.38
C ASP A 7 146.05 -129.57 -100.07
N PHE A 8 145.06 -128.68 -99.96
CA PHE A 8 144.16 -128.61 -98.81
C PHE A 8 143.14 -129.77 -98.78
N GLN A 9 142.70 -130.25 -99.94
CA GLN A 9 141.85 -131.45 -100.03
C GLN A 9 142.63 -132.74 -99.75
N GLU A 10 143.88 -132.83 -100.20
CA GLU A 10 144.76 -133.96 -99.88
C GLU A 10 145.09 -134.00 -98.37
N LEU A 11 145.30 -132.82 -97.75
CA LEU A 11 145.47 -132.70 -96.30
C LEU A 11 144.20 -133.09 -95.53
N LEU A 12 143.00 -132.84 -96.07
CA LEU A 12 141.71 -133.28 -95.52
C LEU A 12 141.47 -134.79 -95.68
N GLU A 13 141.92 -135.42 -96.77
CA GLU A 13 141.90 -136.89 -96.91
C GLU A 13 142.90 -137.56 -95.97
N GLN A 14 144.12 -137.03 -95.84
CA GLN A 14 145.12 -137.53 -94.88
C GLN A 14 144.65 -137.38 -93.43
N LEU A 15 143.99 -136.26 -93.08
CA LEU A 15 143.34 -136.09 -91.78
C LEU A 15 142.19 -137.07 -91.54
N LYS A 16 141.53 -137.60 -92.57
CA LYS A 16 140.52 -138.68 -92.41
C LYS A 16 141.14 -140.07 -92.31
N ALA A 17 142.31 -140.30 -92.92
CA ALA A 17 143.04 -141.57 -92.86
C ALA A 17 143.85 -141.76 -91.55
N HIS A 18 144.23 -140.66 -90.88
CA HIS A 18 145.01 -140.65 -89.63
C HIS A 18 144.22 -140.05 -88.45
N PRO A 19 143.57 -140.89 -87.61
CA PRO A 19 142.78 -140.43 -86.47
C PRO A 19 143.59 -139.63 -85.43
N GLU A 20 144.86 -139.97 -85.23
CA GLU A 20 145.77 -139.25 -84.33
C GLU A 20 145.90 -137.75 -84.64
N TRP A 21 145.75 -137.35 -85.90
CA TRP A 21 145.87 -135.94 -86.31
C TRP A 21 144.58 -135.16 -86.09
N GLN A 22 143.42 -135.82 -86.16
CA GLN A 22 142.12 -135.20 -85.81
C GLN A 22 142.04 -134.88 -84.31
N GLU A 23 142.58 -135.75 -83.46
CA GLU A 23 142.60 -135.57 -82.01
C GLU A 23 143.49 -134.37 -81.62
N ALA A 24 144.64 -134.21 -82.28
CA ALA A 24 145.53 -133.07 -82.08
C ALA A 24 144.91 -131.74 -82.55
N LEU A 25 144.22 -131.73 -83.69
CA LEU A 25 143.51 -130.54 -84.20
C LEU A 25 142.32 -130.16 -83.30
N ARG A 26 141.56 -131.15 -82.80
CA ARG A 26 140.47 -130.94 -81.82
C ARG A 26 140.98 -130.28 -80.53
N ARG A 27 142.13 -130.71 -80.02
CA ARG A 27 142.74 -130.11 -78.81
C ARG A 27 143.17 -128.66 -79.00
N LEU A 28 143.70 -128.31 -80.17
CA LEU A 28 144.20 -126.96 -80.46
C LEU A 28 143.09 -125.95 -80.76
N LEU A 29 141.98 -126.36 -81.37
CA LEU A 29 140.90 -125.44 -81.79
C LEU A 29 139.74 -125.31 -80.78
N TRP A 30 139.49 -126.29 -79.90
CA TRP A 30 138.26 -126.32 -79.08
C TRP A 30 138.38 -125.73 -77.67
N ALA A 31 139.59 -125.43 -77.18
CA ALA A 31 139.76 -124.92 -75.81
C ALA A 31 139.19 -123.50 -75.62
N GLU A 32 139.33 -122.64 -76.63
CA GLU A 32 138.87 -121.25 -76.58
C GLU A 32 137.36 -121.12 -76.82
N SER A 33 136.83 -121.83 -77.82
CA SER A 33 135.40 -121.74 -78.19
C SER A 33 134.45 -122.34 -77.13
N LEU A 34 134.87 -123.39 -76.41
CA LEU A 34 134.05 -123.94 -75.32
C LEU A 34 133.99 -122.99 -74.12
N ALA A 35 135.09 -122.29 -73.82
CA ALA A 35 135.15 -121.31 -72.73
C ALA A 35 134.21 -120.12 -73.00
N GLU A 36 134.21 -119.60 -74.24
CA GLU A 36 133.28 -118.56 -74.69
C GLU A 36 131.81 -119.00 -74.59
N LEU A 37 131.48 -120.22 -75.01
CA LEU A 37 130.12 -120.78 -74.89
C LEU A 37 129.67 -120.90 -73.43
N THR A 38 130.53 -121.37 -72.52
CA THR A 38 130.19 -121.40 -71.10
C THR A 38 130.02 -120.02 -70.49
N ASN A 39 130.80 -119.03 -70.92
CA ASN A 39 130.63 -117.64 -70.49
C ASN A 39 129.32 -117.04 -71.01
N LEU A 40 128.97 -117.28 -72.27
CA LEU A 40 127.69 -116.85 -72.85
C LEU A 40 126.49 -117.52 -72.15
N LEU A 41 126.57 -118.83 -71.86
CA LEU A 41 125.53 -119.52 -71.09
C LEU A 41 125.40 -118.97 -69.67
N ARG A 42 126.51 -118.65 -69.00
CA ARG A 42 126.48 -118.02 -67.68
C ARG A 42 125.84 -116.62 -67.75
N LEU A 43 126.24 -115.80 -68.72
CA LEU A 43 125.63 -114.49 -68.98
C LEU A 43 124.14 -114.60 -69.29
N LEU A 44 123.72 -115.63 -70.03
CA LEU A 44 122.31 -115.88 -70.31
C LEU A 44 121.54 -116.27 -69.05
N ILE A 45 122.09 -117.15 -68.22
CA ILE A 45 121.49 -117.54 -66.94
C ILE A 45 121.41 -116.33 -65.99
N GLU A 46 122.47 -115.54 -65.88
CA GLU A 46 122.47 -114.34 -65.03
C GLU A 46 121.50 -113.28 -65.54
N SER A 47 121.43 -113.05 -66.85
CA SER A 47 120.48 -112.10 -67.44
C SER A 47 119.02 -112.58 -67.29
N THR A 48 118.74 -113.87 -67.48
CA THR A 48 117.39 -114.43 -67.26
C THR A 48 116.99 -114.39 -65.79
N GLN A 49 117.90 -114.65 -64.86
CA GLN A 49 117.66 -114.47 -63.43
C GLN A 49 117.37 -113.01 -63.08
N ARG A 50 118.16 -112.05 -63.61
CA ARG A 50 117.89 -110.61 -63.43
C ARG A 50 116.53 -110.20 -63.99
N VAL A 51 116.16 -110.70 -65.17
CA VAL A 51 114.85 -110.45 -65.77
C VAL A 51 113.74 -111.03 -64.88
N HIS A 52 113.92 -112.22 -64.31
CA HIS A 52 112.95 -112.83 -63.41
C HIS A 52 112.78 -112.04 -62.11
N GLU A 53 113.88 -111.59 -61.49
CA GLU A 53 113.82 -110.74 -60.29
C GLU A 53 113.13 -109.41 -60.56
N VAL A 54 113.44 -108.75 -61.68
CA VAL A 54 112.78 -107.50 -62.10
C VAL A 54 111.30 -107.74 -62.37
N ALA A 55 110.95 -108.86 -63.01
CA ALA A 55 109.56 -109.23 -63.24
C ALA A 55 108.80 -109.48 -61.93
N HIS A 56 109.40 -110.16 -60.95
CA HIS A 56 108.78 -110.38 -59.63
C HIS A 56 108.55 -109.05 -58.90
N ARG A 57 109.57 -108.19 -58.84
CA ARG A 57 109.45 -106.85 -58.25
C ARG A 57 108.40 -105.99 -58.95
N PHE A 58 108.28 -106.14 -60.27
CA PHE A 58 107.25 -105.45 -61.05
C PHE A 58 105.85 -105.95 -60.69
N VAL A 59 105.64 -107.26 -60.55
CA VAL A 59 104.36 -107.82 -60.12
C VAL A 59 103.99 -107.37 -58.70
N GLU A 60 104.94 -107.36 -57.77
CA GLU A 60 104.72 -106.85 -56.41
C GLU A 60 104.36 -105.35 -56.42
N ALA A 61 105.08 -104.54 -57.21
CA ALA A 61 104.77 -103.13 -57.38
C ALA A 61 103.36 -102.93 -57.99
N GLN A 62 102.98 -103.75 -58.98
CA GLN A 62 101.63 -103.75 -59.57
C GLN A 62 100.55 -104.09 -58.55
N GLN A 63 100.75 -105.12 -57.73
CA GLN A 63 99.81 -105.48 -56.67
C GLN A 63 99.67 -104.38 -55.60
N GLN A 64 100.77 -103.71 -55.25
CA GLN A 64 100.74 -102.57 -54.35
C GLN A 64 99.97 -101.39 -54.96
N THR A 65 100.18 -101.10 -56.25
CA THR A 65 99.40 -100.06 -56.94
C THR A 65 97.92 -100.41 -57.03
N ASP A 66 97.57 -101.67 -57.31
CA ASP A 66 96.17 -102.12 -57.35
C ASP A 66 95.48 -101.98 -55.98
N LEU A 67 96.20 -102.29 -54.90
CA LEU A 67 95.71 -102.09 -53.54
C LEU A 67 95.50 -100.61 -53.21
N LEU A 68 96.45 -99.74 -53.62
CA LEU A 68 96.33 -98.31 -53.46
C LEU A 68 95.18 -97.74 -54.29
N LEU A 69 94.99 -98.20 -55.52
CA LEU A 69 93.87 -97.81 -56.38
C LEU A 69 92.55 -98.22 -55.73
N THR A 70 92.44 -99.44 -55.22
CA THR A 70 91.22 -99.92 -54.52
C THR A 70 90.91 -99.04 -53.30
N ARG A 71 91.91 -98.72 -52.47
CA ARG A 71 91.74 -97.83 -51.32
C ARG A 71 91.36 -96.41 -51.71
N LEU A 72 91.94 -95.90 -52.79
CA LEU A 72 91.61 -94.59 -53.32
C LEU A 72 90.16 -94.56 -53.83
N THR A 73 89.74 -95.60 -54.56
CA THR A 73 88.36 -95.76 -55.01
C THR A 73 87.39 -95.77 -53.82
N ASP A 74 87.68 -96.55 -52.77
CA ASP A 74 86.86 -96.57 -51.55
C ASP A 74 86.82 -95.22 -50.82
N ALA A 75 87.93 -94.47 -50.82
CA ALA A 75 87.97 -93.14 -50.23
C ALA A 75 87.14 -92.13 -51.06
N VAL A 76 87.22 -92.20 -52.38
CA VAL A 76 86.41 -91.39 -53.30
C VAL A 76 84.92 -91.70 -53.15
N ILE A 77 84.54 -92.98 -53.05
CA ILE A 77 83.14 -93.38 -52.80
C ILE A 77 82.65 -92.79 -51.47
N ARG A 78 83.43 -92.92 -50.38
CA ARG A 78 83.06 -92.35 -49.08
C ARG A 78 82.96 -90.83 -49.09
N LEU A 79 83.84 -90.15 -49.84
CA LEU A 79 83.76 -88.71 -50.04
C LEU A 79 82.50 -88.32 -50.83
N ALA A 80 82.15 -89.05 -51.89
CA ALA A 80 80.93 -88.82 -52.64
C ALA A 80 79.67 -88.99 -51.77
N GLU A 81 79.62 -90.02 -50.94
CA GLU A 81 78.51 -90.23 -49.98
C GLU A 81 78.46 -89.15 -48.89
N ALA A 82 79.61 -88.68 -48.40
CA ALA A 82 79.68 -87.58 -47.43
C ALA A 82 79.24 -86.26 -48.09
N GLN A 83 79.64 -86.02 -49.34
CA GLN A 83 79.21 -84.87 -50.14
C GLN A 83 77.69 -84.91 -50.36
N ALA A 84 77.13 -86.04 -50.79
CA ALA A 84 75.68 -86.19 -50.99
C ALA A 84 74.88 -85.93 -49.70
N ARG A 85 75.37 -86.42 -48.55
CA ARG A 85 74.78 -86.11 -47.23
C ARG A 85 74.92 -84.64 -46.86
N GLY A 86 76.02 -84.00 -47.25
CA GLY A 86 76.24 -82.57 -47.09
C GLY A 86 75.24 -81.75 -47.90
N GLU A 87 75.07 -82.09 -49.17
CA GLU A 87 74.10 -81.48 -50.08
C GLU A 87 72.67 -81.63 -49.55
N GLU A 88 72.28 -82.81 -49.09
CA GLU A 88 70.95 -83.03 -48.50
C GLU A 88 70.72 -82.18 -47.25
N ARG A 89 71.74 -82.00 -46.40
CA ARG A 89 71.67 -81.11 -45.23
C ARG A 89 71.54 -79.64 -45.64
N VAL A 90 72.23 -79.23 -46.69
CA VAL A 90 72.11 -77.86 -47.23
C VAL A 90 70.68 -77.61 -47.72
N VAL A 91 70.10 -78.53 -48.49
CA VAL A 91 68.70 -78.41 -48.96
C VAL A 91 67.73 -78.30 -47.79
N ARG A 92 67.87 -79.13 -46.74
CA ARG A 92 67.01 -79.03 -45.55
C ARG A 92 67.17 -77.71 -44.80
N LEU A 93 68.39 -77.16 -44.74
CA LEU A 93 68.65 -75.85 -44.15
C LEU A 93 68.01 -74.72 -44.98
N GLU A 94 68.13 -74.78 -46.30
CA GLU A 94 67.49 -73.82 -47.21
C GLU A 94 65.97 -73.83 -47.03
N GLU A 95 65.34 -75.00 -46.94
CA GLU A 95 63.90 -75.10 -46.65
C GLU A 95 63.53 -74.58 -45.26
N ALA A 96 64.36 -74.82 -44.23
CA ALA A 96 64.13 -74.30 -42.90
C ALA A 96 64.25 -72.77 -42.85
N ILE A 97 65.24 -72.21 -43.55
CA ILE A 97 65.42 -70.76 -43.71
C ILE A 97 64.23 -70.16 -44.47
N ALA A 98 63.78 -70.79 -45.57
CA ALA A 98 62.61 -70.32 -46.31
C ALA A 98 61.35 -70.27 -45.43
N ARG A 99 61.12 -71.30 -44.62
CA ARG A 99 60.03 -71.32 -43.63
C ARG A 99 60.18 -70.22 -42.58
N LEU A 100 61.38 -69.97 -42.08
CA LEU A 100 61.62 -68.90 -41.12
C LEU A 100 61.33 -67.52 -41.73
N VAL A 101 61.78 -67.27 -42.96
CA VAL A 101 61.50 -66.04 -43.70
C VAL A 101 60.00 -65.83 -43.86
N GLU A 102 59.24 -66.87 -44.24
CA GLU A 102 57.78 -66.80 -44.35
C GLU A 102 57.10 -66.53 -43.00
N THR A 103 57.58 -67.14 -41.92
CA THR A 103 57.04 -66.84 -40.58
C THR A 103 57.36 -65.42 -40.13
N GLN A 104 58.54 -64.91 -40.50
CA GLN A 104 58.96 -63.55 -40.17
C GLN A 104 58.14 -62.52 -40.92
N THR A 105 57.91 -62.68 -42.23
CA THR A 105 57.05 -61.78 -43.00
C THR A 105 55.62 -61.79 -42.46
N ARG A 106 55.08 -62.96 -42.08
CA ARG A 106 53.75 -63.03 -41.45
C ARG A 106 53.70 -62.36 -40.07
N LEU A 107 54.80 -62.36 -39.32
CA LEU A 107 54.90 -61.64 -38.04
C LEU A 107 54.95 -60.14 -38.26
N GLU A 108 55.73 -59.67 -39.24
CA GLU A 108 55.79 -58.26 -39.64
C GLU A 108 54.39 -57.74 -40.03
N GLU A 109 53.67 -58.46 -40.90
CA GLU A 109 52.28 -58.11 -41.26
C GLU A 109 51.31 -58.08 -40.07
N ARG A 110 51.57 -58.87 -39.01
CA ARG A 110 50.76 -58.85 -37.79
C ARG A 110 51.12 -57.66 -36.90
N VAL A 111 52.39 -57.29 -36.85
CA VAL A 111 52.86 -56.09 -36.15
C VAL A 111 52.26 -54.85 -36.81
N ASP A 112 52.35 -54.72 -38.13
CA ASP A 112 51.76 -53.58 -38.87
C ASP A 112 50.26 -53.44 -38.59
N ARG A 113 49.51 -54.55 -38.60
CA ARG A 113 48.08 -54.54 -38.27
C ARG A 113 47.80 -54.14 -36.81
N LEU A 114 48.67 -54.52 -35.88
CA LEU A 114 48.56 -54.10 -34.48
C LEU A 114 48.86 -52.61 -34.32
N GLU A 115 49.88 -52.09 -35.01
CA GLU A 115 50.20 -50.66 -35.02
C GLU A 115 49.02 -49.83 -35.56
N GLU A 116 48.41 -50.25 -36.67
CA GLU A 116 47.19 -49.60 -37.18
C GLU A 116 46.00 -49.69 -36.21
N ALA A 117 45.85 -50.82 -35.50
CA ALA A 117 44.78 -50.96 -34.50
C ALA A 117 45.02 -50.03 -33.30
N VAL A 118 46.26 -49.92 -32.84
CA VAL A 118 46.66 -49.00 -31.76
C VAL A 118 46.46 -47.55 -32.18
N ALA A 119 46.85 -47.17 -33.40
CA ALA A 119 46.63 -45.83 -33.93
C ALA A 119 45.14 -45.46 -33.94
N ARG A 120 44.27 -46.37 -34.39
CA ARG A 120 42.81 -46.19 -34.37
C ARG A 120 42.25 -46.06 -32.95
N LEU A 121 42.79 -46.81 -31.99
CA LEU A 121 42.39 -46.71 -30.59
C LEU A 121 42.78 -45.36 -29.98
N ILE A 122 43.98 -44.87 -30.28
CA ILE A 122 44.43 -43.53 -29.85
C ILE A 122 43.50 -42.46 -30.41
N GLU A 123 43.17 -42.50 -31.70
CA GLU A 123 42.25 -41.53 -32.32
C GLU A 123 40.85 -41.60 -31.69
N ALA A 124 40.33 -42.81 -31.46
CA ALA A 124 39.05 -43.00 -30.79
C ALA A 124 39.08 -42.44 -29.35
N GLN A 125 40.17 -42.67 -28.61
CA GLN A 125 40.36 -42.15 -27.26
C GLN A 125 40.38 -40.62 -27.26
N THR A 126 41.17 -39.98 -28.13
CA THR A 126 41.21 -38.51 -28.26
C THR A 126 39.81 -37.95 -28.55
N ARG A 127 39.06 -38.59 -29.45
CA ARG A 127 37.68 -38.16 -29.76
C ARG A 127 36.73 -38.31 -28.58
N THR A 128 36.91 -39.34 -27.74
CA THR A 128 36.13 -39.49 -26.50
C THR A 128 36.49 -38.43 -25.47
N GLU A 129 37.77 -38.11 -25.29
CA GLU A 129 38.23 -37.07 -24.37
C GLU A 129 37.68 -35.70 -24.77
N GLU A 130 37.72 -35.34 -26.06
CA GLU A 130 37.09 -34.09 -26.52
C GLU A 130 35.57 -34.07 -26.31
N ARG A 131 34.89 -35.22 -26.43
CA ARG A 131 33.43 -35.30 -26.16
C ARG A 131 33.14 -35.11 -24.68
N LEU A 132 33.96 -35.66 -23.80
CA LEU A 132 33.85 -35.47 -22.36
C LEU A 132 34.08 -34.01 -21.96
N ALA A 133 35.14 -33.38 -22.48
CA ALA A 133 35.40 -31.96 -22.24
C ALA A 133 34.23 -31.05 -22.69
N ARG A 134 33.62 -31.35 -23.85
CA ARG A 134 32.41 -30.66 -24.33
C ARG A 134 31.18 -30.92 -23.45
N LEU A 135 31.08 -32.08 -22.81
CA LEU A 135 29.99 -32.40 -21.89
C LEU A 135 30.18 -31.66 -20.56
N GLU A 136 31.40 -31.63 -20.02
CA GLU A 136 31.75 -30.87 -18.82
C GLU A 136 31.40 -29.39 -19.00
N GLU A 137 31.83 -28.77 -20.10
CA GLU A 137 31.49 -27.37 -20.39
C GLU A 137 29.97 -27.13 -20.48
N ARG A 138 29.20 -28.10 -21.00
CA ARG A 138 27.73 -28.01 -21.04
C ARG A 138 27.11 -28.15 -19.66
N VAL A 139 27.67 -28.99 -18.79
CA VAL A 139 27.24 -29.15 -17.40
C VAL A 139 27.49 -27.85 -16.65
N ASP A 140 28.68 -27.27 -16.75
CA ASP A 140 29.02 -26.00 -16.08
C ASP A 140 28.04 -24.88 -16.50
N ARG A 141 27.75 -24.76 -17.80
CA ARG A 141 26.77 -23.77 -18.31
C ARG A 141 25.35 -24.04 -17.80
N LEU A 142 24.97 -25.31 -17.62
CA LEU A 142 23.66 -25.67 -17.06
C LEU A 142 23.60 -25.32 -15.58
N GLU A 143 24.66 -25.57 -14.82
CA GLU A 143 24.75 -25.18 -13.41
C GLU A 143 24.62 -23.66 -13.24
N GLU A 144 25.33 -22.88 -14.05
CA GLU A 144 25.18 -21.42 -14.08
C GLU A 144 23.77 -20.96 -14.46
N ALA A 145 23.12 -21.65 -15.40
CA ALA A 145 21.75 -21.33 -15.80
C ALA A 145 20.76 -21.64 -14.67
N VAL A 146 20.92 -22.78 -13.98
CA VAL A 146 20.12 -23.15 -12.81
C VAL A 146 20.32 -22.16 -11.67
N ALA A 147 21.56 -21.76 -11.38
CA ALA A 147 21.84 -20.76 -10.35
C ALA A 147 21.14 -19.42 -10.64
N ARG A 148 21.16 -18.96 -11.91
CA ARG A 148 20.44 -17.75 -12.34
C ARG A 148 18.92 -17.89 -12.22
N LEU A 149 18.37 -19.07 -12.51
CA LEU A 149 16.94 -19.34 -12.33
C LEU A 149 16.53 -19.30 -10.85
N ILE A 150 17.34 -19.87 -9.96
CA ILE A 150 17.12 -19.81 -8.51
C ILE A 150 17.11 -18.35 -8.04
N GLU A 151 18.09 -17.53 -8.44
CA GLU A 151 18.13 -16.11 -8.06
C GLU A 151 16.90 -15.34 -8.58
N ALA A 152 16.50 -15.60 -9.84
CA ALA A 152 15.31 -14.99 -10.43
C ALA A 152 14.03 -15.41 -9.69
N GLN A 153 13.94 -16.67 -9.27
CA GLN A 153 12.82 -17.20 -8.49
C GLN A 153 12.76 -16.51 -7.12
N THR A 154 13.86 -16.45 -6.37
CA THR A 154 13.93 -15.76 -5.08
C THR A 154 13.49 -14.30 -5.19
N ARG A 155 13.97 -13.57 -6.22
CA ARG A 155 13.57 -12.17 -6.45
C ARG A 155 12.07 -12.03 -6.76
N THR A 156 11.48 -13.03 -7.42
CA THR A 156 10.05 -13.07 -7.72
C THR A 156 9.23 -13.32 -6.45
N GLU A 157 9.65 -14.25 -5.62
CA GLU A 157 9.03 -14.53 -4.31
C GLU A 157 9.05 -13.29 -3.40
N GLU A 158 10.17 -12.58 -3.30
CA GLU A 158 10.23 -11.32 -2.55
C GLU A 158 9.30 -10.23 -3.12
N ARG A 159 9.14 -10.17 -4.45
CA ARG A 159 8.22 -9.22 -5.08
C ARG A 159 6.76 -9.57 -4.76
N LEU A 160 6.41 -10.85 -4.73
CA LEU A 160 5.08 -11.32 -4.34
C LEU A 160 4.79 -10.99 -2.88
N ALA A 161 5.72 -11.27 -1.96
CA ALA A 161 5.56 -10.92 -0.55
C ALA A 161 5.34 -9.40 -0.33
N ARG A 162 6.07 -8.55 -1.08
CA ARG A 162 5.86 -7.09 -1.06
C ARG A 162 4.52 -6.66 -1.65
N LEU A 163 3.96 -7.42 -2.59
CA LEU A 163 2.64 -7.15 -3.16
C LEU A 163 1.54 -7.55 -2.17
N GLU A 164 1.67 -8.70 -1.51
CA GLU A 164 0.75 -9.16 -0.46
C GLU A 164 0.67 -8.10 0.66
N GLU A 165 1.81 -7.64 1.19
CA GLU A 165 1.81 -6.59 2.22
C GLU A 165 1.14 -5.29 1.75
N ARG A 166 1.26 -4.94 0.47
CA ARG A 166 0.58 -3.76 -0.10
C ARG A 166 -0.93 -3.97 -0.22
N VAL A 167 -1.38 -5.18 -0.54
CA VAL A 167 -2.80 -5.54 -0.59
C VAL A 167 -3.38 -5.46 0.82
N ASP A 168 -2.74 -6.04 1.83
CA ASP A 168 -3.20 -5.98 3.22
C ASP A 168 -3.37 -4.53 3.70
N ARG A 169 -2.40 -3.66 3.43
CA ARG A 169 -2.49 -2.22 3.76
C ARG A 169 -3.61 -1.51 3.03
N LEU A 170 -3.91 -1.90 1.79
CA LEU A 170 -5.03 -1.34 1.03
C LEU A 170 -6.37 -1.80 1.61
N GLU A 171 -6.49 -3.07 2.00
CA GLU A 171 -7.69 -3.60 2.66
C GLU A 171 -7.96 -2.85 3.98
N GLU A 172 -6.94 -2.62 4.81
CA GLU A 172 -7.06 -1.81 6.03
C GLU A 172 -7.46 -0.35 5.75
N ALA A 173 -6.94 0.24 4.66
CA ALA A 173 -7.31 1.60 4.27
C ALA A 173 -8.77 1.67 3.80
N VAL A 174 -9.23 0.69 3.03
CA VAL A 174 -10.63 0.58 2.59
C VAL A 174 -11.55 0.37 3.79
N ALA A 175 -11.21 -0.49 4.74
CA ALA A 175 -12.00 -0.70 5.96
C ALA A 175 -12.17 0.61 6.77
N ARG A 176 -11.09 1.39 6.92
CA ARG A 176 -11.15 2.71 7.58
C ARG A 176 -12.00 3.72 6.82
N LEU A 177 -11.99 3.69 5.49
CA LEU A 177 -12.85 4.56 4.67
C LEU A 177 -14.32 4.21 4.84
N ILE A 178 -14.66 2.90 4.89
CA ILE A 178 -16.02 2.44 5.15
C ILE A 178 -16.50 2.93 6.51
N GLU A 179 -15.70 2.77 7.57
CA GLU A 179 -16.06 3.24 8.91
C GLU A 179 -16.27 4.77 8.96
N ALA A 180 -15.37 5.53 8.32
CA ALA A 180 -15.48 6.98 8.22
C ALA A 180 -16.74 7.42 7.44
N GLN A 181 -17.09 6.69 6.38
CA GLN A 181 -18.30 6.92 5.61
C GLN A 181 -19.55 6.66 6.47
N THR A 182 -19.64 5.51 7.15
CA THR A 182 -20.76 5.19 8.06
C THR A 182 -20.93 6.25 9.14
N ARG A 183 -19.85 6.71 9.76
CA ARG A 183 -19.90 7.79 10.76
C ARG A 183 -20.39 9.12 10.16
N THR A 184 -20.05 9.38 8.90
CA THR A 184 -20.52 10.58 8.19
C THR A 184 -22.01 10.48 7.89
N GLU A 185 -22.48 9.32 7.43
CA GLU A 185 -23.90 9.05 7.19
C GLU A 185 -24.74 9.21 8.47
N GLU A 186 -24.25 8.68 9.60
CA GLU A 186 -24.91 8.90 10.91
C GLU A 186 -24.99 10.39 11.29
N ARG A 187 -23.93 11.16 11.05
CA ARG A 187 -23.92 12.60 11.36
C ARG A 187 -24.89 13.35 10.47
N VAL A 188 -24.97 13.00 9.19
CA VAL A 188 -25.94 13.58 8.25
C VAL A 188 -27.36 13.28 8.71
N SER A 189 -27.67 12.03 9.07
CA SER A 189 -29.00 11.65 9.57
C SER A 189 -29.39 12.44 10.84
N ARG A 190 -28.47 12.59 11.80
CA ARG A 190 -28.72 13.42 13.00
C ARG A 190 -28.95 14.90 12.67
N LEU A 191 -28.26 15.43 11.65
CA LEU A 191 -28.47 16.80 11.19
C LEU A 191 -29.84 16.95 10.52
N GLU A 192 -30.25 15.99 9.70
CA GLU A 192 -31.58 15.97 9.07
C GLU A 192 -32.69 16.00 10.14
N GLU A 193 -32.57 15.17 11.19
CA GLU A 193 -33.52 15.20 12.31
C GLU A 193 -33.51 16.53 13.07
N ALA A 194 -32.34 17.13 13.28
CA ALA A 194 -32.22 18.42 13.96
C ALA A 194 -32.88 19.54 13.14
N VAL A 195 -32.69 19.53 11.82
CA VAL A 195 -33.35 20.46 10.89
C VAL A 195 -34.87 20.25 10.91
N ALA A 196 -35.35 19.02 10.89
CA ALA A 196 -36.78 18.72 10.98
C ALA A 196 -37.40 19.27 12.28
N ARG A 197 -36.73 19.07 13.42
CA ARG A 197 -37.15 19.65 14.70
C ARG A 197 -37.17 21.18 14.67
N LEU A 198 -36.17 21.81 14.06
CA LEU A 198 -36.13 23.28 13.92
C LEU A 198 -37.32 23.79 13.11
N ILE A 199 -37.64 23.15 11.98
CA ILE A 199 -38.80 23.50 11.15
C ILE A 199 -40.09 23.41 11.97
N GLU A 200 -40.29 22.35 12.74
CA GLU A 200 -41.47 22.19 13.60
C GLU A 200 -41.54 23.29 14.67
N THR A 201 -40.42 23.60 15.34
CA THR A 201 -40.38 24.68 16.33
C THR A 201 -40.65 26.05 15.71
N GLN A 202 -40.15 26.29 14.49
CA GLN A 202 -40.41 27.53 13.78
C GLN A 202 -41.89 27.66 13.44
N ALA A 203 -42.52 26.61 12.89
CA ALA A 203 -43.95 26.61 12.59
C ALA A 203 -44.80 26.89 13.84
N ARG A 204 -44.43 26.31 14.99
CA ARG A 204 -45.12 26.58 16.26
C ARG A 204 -44.93 28.02 16.75
N LEU A 205 -43.74 28.59 16.58
CA LEU A 205 -43.49 29.99 16.91
C LEU A 205 -44.29 30.94 16.01
N GLU A 206 -44.36 30.65 14.71
CA GLU A 206 -45.18 31.40 13.76
C GLU A 206 -46.67 31.39 14.16
N GLU A 207 -47.19 30.23 14.56
CA GLU A 207 -48.56 30.12 15.09
C GLU A 207 -48.76 30.94 16.38
N GLN A 208 -47.83 30.87 17.33
CA GLN A 208 -47.90 31.65 18.57
C GLN A 208 -47.86 33.16 18.30
N VAL A 209 -47.01 33.60 17.37
CA VAL A 209 -46.95 35.01 16.96
C VAL A 209 -48.26 35.44 16.32
N ALA A 210 -48.87 34.61 15.47
CA ALA A 210 -50.16 34.90 14.88
C ALA A 210 -51.27 35.06 15.94
N ILE A 211 -51.30 34.18 16.95
CA ILE A 211 -52.24 34.29 18.08
C ILE A 211 -51.98 35.58 18.87
N LEU A 212 -50.72 35.90 19.16
CA LEU A 212 -50.38 37.13 19.88
C LEU A 212 -50.87 38.38 19.14
N ILE A 213 -50.67 38.45 17.82
CA ILE A 213 -51.17 39.54 16.98
C ILE A 213 -52.70 39.65 17.12
N GLN A 214 -53.43 38.55 16.99
CA GLN A 214 -54.90 38.54 17.14
C GLN A 214 -55.33 39.03 18.54
N THR A 215 -54.65 38.59 19.60
CA THR A 215 -54.97 39.05 20.97
C THR A 215 -54.66 40.53 21.18
N GLN A 216 -53.58 41.05 20.59
CA GLN A 216 -53.26 42.48 20.63
C GLN A 216 -54.33 43.31 19.93
N GLU A 217 -54.77 42.89 18.74
CA GLU A 217 -55.87 43.56 18.03
C GLU A 217 -57.16 43.59 18.87
N GLN A 218 -57.49 42.50 19.56
CA GLN A 218 -58.64 42.44 20.47
C GLN A 218 -58.49 43.39 21.66
N ILE A 219 -57.29 43.49 22.26
CA ILE A 219 -57.02 44.42 23.36
C ILE A 219 -57.18 45.86 22.89
N LEU A 220 -56.62 46.22 21.73
CA LEU A 220 -56.74 47.57 21.16
C LEU A 220 -58.22 47.96 20.94
N ARG A 221 -59.03 47.06 20.35
CA ARG A 221 -60.48 47.29 20.19
C ARG A 221 -61.20 47.50 21.52
N ARG A 222 -60.81 46.76 22.57
CA ARG A 222 -61.39 46.93 23.92
C ARG A 222 -60.99 48.25 24.55
N LEU A 223 -59.76 48.70 24.35
CA LEU A 223 -59.28 49.99 24.84
C LEU A 223 -60.02 51.14 24.15
N GLU A 224 -60.17 51.09 22.83
CA GLU A 224 -60.97 52.07 22.06
C GLU A 224 -62.41 52.14 22.58
N HIS A 225 -63.01 50.98 22.87
CA HIS A 225 -64.36 50.93 23.45
C HIS A 225 -64.43 51.57 24.84
N LEU A 226 -63.44 51.30 25.71
CA LEU A 226 -63.37 51.90 27.06
C LEU A 226 -63.17 53.42 27.01
N GLU A 227 -62.37 53.91 26.07
CA GLU A 227 -62.23 55.36 25.84
C GLU A 227 -63.55 55.99 25.44
N GLY A 228 -64.34 55.31 24.60
CA GLY A 228 -65.71 55.70 24.25
C GLY A 228 -66.60 55.85 25.48
N ILE A 229 -66.67 54.81 26.32
CA ILE A 229 -67.47 54.82 27.57
C ILE A 229 -67.03 55.95 28.50
N LYS A 230 -65.72 56.18 28.64
CA LYS A 230 -65.21 57.24 29.52
C LYS A 230 -65.68 58.63 29.07
N ARG A 231 -65.69 58.90 27.75
CA ARG A 231 -66.20 60.17 27.20
C ARG A 231 -67.69 60.36 27.49
N GLU A 232 -68.49 59.30 27.35
CA GLU A 232 -69.92 59.33 27.69
C GLU A 232 -70.14 59.59 29.18
N PHE A 233 -69.37 58.94 30.06
CA PHE A 233 -69.50 59.12 31.51
C PHE A 233 -69.16 60.55 31.97
N GLU A 234 -68.11 61.16 31.43
CA GLU A 234 -67.78 62.56 31.75
C GLU A 234 -68.89 63.53 31.29
N ALA A 235 -69.51 63.27 30.14
CA ALA A 235 -70.67 64.05 29.67
C ALA A 235 -71.87 63.92 30.62
N TYR A 236 -72.18 62.69 31.08
CA TYR A 236 -73.23 62.46 32.08
C TYR A 236 -72.96 63.18 33.41
N LYS A 237 -71.72 63.14 33.89
CA LYS A 237 -71.31 63.78 35.14
C LYS A 237 -71.49 65.29 35.09
N ALA A 238 -71.13 65.94 33.98
CA ALA A 238 -71.32 67.37 33.78
C ALA A 238 -72.82 67.76 33.81
N MET A 239 -73.68 67.00 33.13
CA MET A 239 -75.13 67.24 33.11
C MET A 239 -75.76 67.12 34.51
N PHE A 240 -75.32 66.16 35.32
CA PHE A 240 -75.83 65.97 36.68
C PHE A 240 -75.36 67.06 37.66
N GLY A 241 -74.19 67.66 37.43
CA GLY A 241 -73.70 68.80 38.22
C GLY A 241 -74.60 70.03 38.03
N ALA A 242 -74.84 70.43 36.77
CA ALA A 242 -75.64 71.62 36.45
C ALA A 242 -77.07 71.54 37.03
N THR A 243 -77.73 70.39 36.90
CA THR A 243 -79.10 70.19 37.44
C THR A 243 -79.18 70.26 38.97
N LEU A 244 -78.11 69.87 39.67
CA LEU A 244 -78.03 69.96 41.14
C LEU A 244 -77.91 71.41 41.62
N GLU A 245 -77.13 72.22 40.90
CA GLU A 245 -76.92 73.64 41.21
C GLU A 245 -78.22 74.44 41.04
N GLU A 246 -78.97 74.19 39.97
CA GLU A 246 -80.30 74.78 39.74
C GLU A 246 -81.29 74.45 40.87
N GLU A 247 -81.32 73.19 41.32
CA GLU A 247 -82.20 72.77 42.43
C GLU A 247 -81.78 73.42 43.76
N ALA A 248 -80.48 73.55 44.00
CA ALA A 248 -79.93 74.21 45.17
C ALA A 248 -80.32 75.69 45.24
N GLU A 249 -80.19 76.40 44.12
CA GLU A 249 -80.61 77.80 44.00
C GLU A 249 -82.10 77.95 44.33
N ALA A 250 -82.95 77.18 43.65
CA ALA A 250 -84.40 77.28 43.79
C ALA A 250 -84.84 77.07 45.25
N MET A 251 -84.27 76.07 45.92
CA MET A 251 -84.64 75.73 47.28
C MET A 251 -84.14 76.74 48.31
N VAL A 252 -82.88 77.19 48.20
CA VAL A 252 -82.33 78.21 49.12
C VAL A 252 -83.05 79.54 48.94
N ARG A 253 -83.33 79.94 47.69
CA ARG A 253 -84.16 81.11 47.38
C ARG A 253 -85.52 81.03 48.09
N TRP A 254 -86.23 79.92 47.90
CA TRP A 254 -87.56 79.74 48.48
C TRP A 254 -87.53 79.84 50.03
N VAL A 255 -86.56 79.18 50.68
CA VAL A 255 -86.37 79.26 52.14
C VAL A 255 -86.16 80.71 52.61
N LEU A 256 -85.33 81.46 51.89
CA LEU A 256 -84.99 82.83 52.26
C LEU A 256 -86.16 83.81 52.05
N GLU A 257 -86.95 83.61 51.00
CA GLU A 257 -88.19 84.38 50.77
C GLU A 257 -89.20 84.19 51.91
N GLN A 258 -89.37 82.96 52.40
CA GLN A 258 -90.24 82.70 53.56
C GLN A 258 -89.77 83.40 54.84
N LYS A 259 -88.47 83.68 54.95
CA LYS A 259 -87.85 84.43 56.06
C LYS A 259 -87.86 85.94 55.89
N GLY A 260 -88.45 86.44 54.79
CA GLY A 260 -88.58 87.87 54.51
C GLY A 260 -87.40 88.50 53.75
N TYR A 261 -86.40 87.71 53.34
CA TYR A 261 -85.36 88.19 52.43
C TYR A 261 -85.91 88.28 51.01
N ARG A 262 -85.62 89.37 50.29
CA ARG A 262 -86.04 89.57 48.89
C ARG A 262 -84.86 89.39 47.96
N PRO A 263 -84.83 88.36 47.09
CA PRO A 263 -83.77 88.21 46.11
C PRO A 263 -83.74 89.38 45.12
N ILE A 264 -82.54 89.92 44.86
CA ILE A 264 -82.31 91.05 43.94
C ILE A 264 -81.96 90.54 42.51
N GLY A 265 -82.14 89.25 42.26
CA GLY A 265 -81.91 88.62 40.96
C GLY A 265 -81.95 87.09 41.00
N PRO A 266 -81.73 86.41 39.86
CA PRO A 266 -81.40 84.99 39.83
C PRO A 266 -80.09 84.74 40.60
N GLY A 267 -79.96 83.54 41.16
CA GLY A 267 -78.69 83.07 41.67
C GLY A 267 -77.80 82.69 40.49
N TYR A 268 -76.51 82.65 40.73
CA TYR A 268 -75.56 82.29 39.68
C TYR A 268 -74.35 81.60 40.29
N PRO A 269 -73.74 80.64 39.58
CA PRO A 269 -72.45 80.09 39.97
C PRO A 269 -71.39 81.20 39.88
N LEU A 270 -70.43 81.20 40.79
CA LEU A 270 -69.38 82.19 40.84
C LEU A 270 -68.01 81.53 40.77
N THR A 271 -67.29 81.82 39.68
CA THR A 271 -65.87 81.50 39.57
C THR A 271 -65.05 82.60 40.24
N LEU A 272 -64.25 82.20 41.23
CA LEU A 272 -63.31 83.05 41.94
C LEU A 272 -61.91 82.92 41.33
N PRO A 273 -61.10 83.99 41.35
CA PRO A 273 -59.70 83.91 40.96
C PRO A 273 -58.96 82.90 41.85
N VAL A 274 -58.03 82.14 41.25
CA VAL A 274 -57.21 81.13 41.94
C VAL A 274 -55.77 81.65 41.92
N TYR A 275 -55.18 81.90 43.08
CA TYR A 275 -53.84 82.48 43.21
C TYR A 275 -52.78 81.42 43.57
N GLU A 276 -53.19 80.31 44.20
CA GLU A 276 -52.31 79.20 44.58
C GLU A 276 -52.81 77.84 44.04
N GLU A 277 -51.87 76.93 43.76
CA GLU A 277 -52.17 75.59 43.27
C GLU A 277 -52.91 74.79 44.36
N GLY A 278 -54.16 74.41 44.08
CA GLY A 278 -55.04 73.70 45.02
C GLY A 278 -56.17 74.54 45.61
N GLU A 279 -56.26 75.84 45.33
CA GLU A 279 -57.42 76.63 45.75
C GLU A 279 -58.67 76.28 44.94
N LYS A 280 -59.79 76.08 45.63
CA LYS A 280 -61.09 75.91 44.98
C LYS A 280 -61.65 77.27 44.59
N GLY A 281 -61.64 77.54 43.29
CA GLY A 281 -62.10 78.79 42.68
C GLY A 281 -63.56 78.78 42.23
N GLU A 282 -64.43 77.95 42.81
CA GLU A 282 -65.83 77.93 42.41
C GLU A 282 -66.76 77.84 43.61
N VAL A 283 -67.87 78.54 43.48
CA VAL A 283 -68.98 78.60 44.40
C VAL A 283 -70.24 78.29 43.60
N ASP A 284 -70.90 77.21 43.99
CA ASP A 284 -71.96 76.57 43.21
C ASP A 284 -73.16 77.51 42.96
N VAL A 285 -73.60 78.26 43.99
CA VAL A 285 -74.66 79.28 43.81
C VAL A 285 -74.41 80.48 44.73
N VAL A 286 -74.53 81.67 44.16
CA VAL A 286 -74.54 82.95 44.89
C VAL A 286 -75.84 83.70 44.60
N ILE A 287 -76.50 84.21 45.63
CA ILE A 287 -77.77 84.93 45.52
C ILE A 287 -77.68 86.28 46.26
N PRO A 288 -77.82 87.44 45.58
CA PRO A 288 -77.96 88.73 46.23
C PRO A 288 -79.36 88.88 46.83
N LEU A 289 -79.44 89.32 48.07
CA LEU A 289 -80.68 89.43 48.83
C LEU A 289 -80.78 90.81 49.47
N GLN A 290 -81.98 91.34 49.54
CA GLN A 290 -82.33 92.51 50.33
C GLN A 290 -83.05 92.05 51.61
N THR A 291 -82.53 92.49 52.75
CA THR A 291 -83.13 92.26 54.06
C THR A 291 -84.37 93.14 54.28
N PRO A 292 -85.26 92.81 55.24
CA PRO A 292 -86.40 93.66 55.59
C PRO A 292 -86.03 95.11 55.95
N ASP A 293 -84.83 95.32 56.51
CA ASP A 293 -84.23 96.62 56.84
C ASP A 293 -83.43 97.24 55.69
N GLN A 294 -83.64 96.77 54.46
CA GLN A 294 -83.08 97.28 53.20
C GLN A 294 -81.55 97.13 53.03
N ARG A 295 -80.84 96.41 53.91
CA ARG A 295 -79.43 96.02 53.70
C ARG A 295 -79.29 94.92 52.65
N ILE A 296 -78.17 94.92 51.92
CA ILE A 296 -77.82 93.83 51.00
C ILE A 296 -77.03 92.77 51.75
N VAL A 297 -77.46 91.52 51.63
CA VAL A 297 -76.77 90.32 52.14
C VAL A 297 -76.67 89.30 51.02
N TRP A 298 -75.69 88.40 51.08
CA TRP A 298 -75.43 87.44 50.01
C TRP A 298 -75.60 86.01 50.52
N ALA A 299 -76.55 85.24 49.97
CA ALA A 299 -76.55 83.81 50.22
C ALA A 299 -75.50 83.14 49.35
N ILE A 300 -74.66 82.32 49.98
CA ILE A 300 -73.63 81.55 49.30
C ILE A 300 -73.87 80.08 49.58
N VAL A 301 -74.07 79.30 48.53
CA VAL A 301 -74.50 77.91 48.61
C VAL A 301 -73.44 77.00 48.00
N GLU A 302 -73.09 75.95 48.73
CA GLU A 302 -72.38 74.78 48.18
C GLU A 302 -73.38 73.63 48.01
N ALA A 303 -73.58 73.16 46.79
CA ALA A 303 -74.47 72.08 46.40
C ALA A 303 -73.71 70.76 46.26
N LYS A 304 -74.17 69.71 46.94
CA LYS A 304 -73.66 68.34 46.74
C LYS A 304 -74.78 67.33 46.68
N ALA A 305 -74.73 66.40 45.72
CA ALA A 305 -75.70 65.30 45.62
C ALA A 305 -75.76 64.48 46.92
N ARG A 306 -74.61 64.33 47.61
CA ARG A 306 -74.53 63.77 48.96
C ARG A 306 -73.70 64.68 49.86
N GLN A 307 -74.34 65.29 50.85
CA GLN A 307 -73.67 66.06 51.89
C GLN A 307 -73.15 65.13 52.99
N SER A 308 -71.92 65.39 53.43
CA SER A 308 -71.25 64.66 54.51
C SER A 308 -70.79 65.64 55.60
N PRO A 309 -70.60 65.17 56.84
CA PRO A 309 -70.12 66.02 57.93
C PRO A 309 -68.80 66.73 57.61
N ARG A 310 -67.87 66.00 56.93
CA ARG A 310 -66.60 66.57 56.46
C ARG A 310 -66.80 67.65 55.40
N ALA A 311 -67.75 67.49 54.49
CA ALA A 311 -68.01 68.47 53.44
C ALA A 311 -68.59 69.77 54.03
N ILE A 312 -69.51 69.67 54.99
CA ILE A 312 -70.07 70.85 55.68
C ILE A 312 -68.98 71.55 56.49
N GLN A 313 -68.16 70.80 57.23
CA GLN A 313 -67.03 71.38 57.96
C GLN A 313 -66.05 72.10 57.03
N ALA A 314 -65.68 71.47 55.92
CA ALA A 314 -64.78 72.07 54.95
C ALA A 314 -65.38 73.35 54.35
N TRP A 315 -66.67 73.34 54.04
CA TRP A 315 -67.39 74.51 53.54
C TRP A 315 -67.43 75.64 54.58
N ALA A 316 -67.79 75.31 55.82
CA ALA A 316 -67.84 76.25 56.93
C ALA A 316 -66.50 76.94 57.21
N ASN A 317 -65.41 76.19 57.10
CA ASN A 317 -64.05 76.72 57.25
C ASN A 317 -63.68 77.58 56.04
N ARG A 318 -64.05 77.16 54.82
CA ARG A 318 -63.75 77.89 53.57
C ARG A 318 -64.42 79.26 53.56
N ILE A 319 -65.73 79.34 53.84
CA ILE A 319 -66.48 80.61 53.79
C ILE A 319 -66.01 81.62 54.85
N ARG A 320 -65.45 81.15 55.98
CA ARG A 320 -64.90 82.02 57.04
C ARG A 320 -63.47 82.48 56.78
N SER A 321 -62.74 81.78 55.92
CA SER A 321 -61.38 82.17 55.54
C SER A 321 -61.38 83.61 55.01
N GLU A 322 -60.49 84.44 55.55
CA GLU A 322 -60.36 85.82 55.13
C GLU A 322 -59.96 85.92 53.65
N GLY A 323 -59.02 85.07 53.19
CA GLY A 323 -58.61 85.01 51.80
C GLY A 323 -59.77 84.65 50.86
N PHE A 324 -60.63 83.71 51.25
CA PHE A 324 -61.80 83.34 50.45
C PHE A 324 -62.84 84.48 50.39
N ARG A 325 -63.07 85.18 51.51
CA ARG A 325 -63.98 86.34 51.54
C ARG A 325 -63.43 87.55 50.76
N LYS A 326 -62.12 87.78 50.75
CA LYS A 326 -61.49 88.80 49.90
C LYS A 326 -61.72 88.50 48.42
N ARG A 327 -61.56 87.24 48.02
CA ARG A 327 -61.85 86.81 46.64
C ARG A 327 -63.33 86.97 46.27
N LEU A 328 -64.23 86.64 47.19
CA LEU A 328 -65.66 86.90 47.00
C LEU A 328 -65.93 88.39 46.77
N ALA A 329 -65.33 89.27 47.57
CA ALA A 329 -65.48 90.72 47.43
C ALA A 329 -64.88 91.25 46.11
N GLU A 330 -63.70 90.76 45.70
CA GLU A 330 -63.08 91.07 44.41
C GLU A 330 -63.96 90.66 43.22
N ALA A 331 -64.70 89.56 43.38
CA ALA A 331 -65.66 89.08 42.40
C ALA A 331 -67.05 89.77 42.52
N GLY A 332 -67.16 90.84 43.31
CA GLY A 332 -68.36 91.68 43.44
C GLY A 332 -69.35 91.24 44.54
N VAL A 333 -69.00 90.24 45.35
CA VAL A 333 -69.83 89.67 46.43
C VAL A 333 -69.27 90.13 47.78
N SER A 334 -69.56 91.36 48.14
CA SER A 334 -68.90 92.06 49.25
C SER A 334 -69.35 91.65 50.66
N GLY A 335 -70.33 90.75 50.80
CA GLY A 335 -70.90 90.37 52.09
C GLY A 335 -71.77 91.48 52.72
N PRO A 336 -72.34 91.24 53.91
CA PRO A 336 -72.23 90.02 54.72
C PRO A 336 -72.95 88.81 54.09
N TYR A 337 -72.58 87.61 54.54
CA TYR A 337 -72.91 86.35 53.88
C TYR A 337 -73.82 85.44 54.72
N LEU A 338 -74.83 84.86 54.08
CA LEU A 338 -75.59 83.72 54.58
C LEU A 338 -75.05 82.44 53.95
N ALA A 339 -74.24 81.70 54.71
CA ALA A 339 -73.63 80.49 54.19
C ALA A 339 -74.59 79.30 54.28
N TYR A 340 -74.86 78.67 53.14
CA TYR A 340 -75.72 77.51 53.02
C TYR A 340 -74.97 76.32 52.41
N ALA A 341 -75.31 75.12 52.84
CA ALA A 341 -74.99 73.88 52.19
C ALA A 341 -76.30 73.24 51.70
N TYR A 342 -76.36 72.90 50.42
CA TYR A 342 -77.49 72.18 49.83
C TYR A 342 -77.15 70.72 49.60
N GLY A 343 -78.05 69.80 49.95
CA GLY A 343 -77.89 68.39 49.60
C GLY A 343 -79.19 67.65 49.31
N ILE A 344 -79.18 66.83 48.24
CA ILE A 344 -80.26 65.89 47.95
C ILE A 344 -80.28 64.78 49.01
N ARG A 345 -79.11 64.20 49.32
CA ARG A 345 -78.93 63.22 50.40
C ARG A 345 -78.02 63.80 51.46
N VAL A 346 -78.51 63.90 52.69
CA VAL A 346 -77.78 64.48 53.81
C VAL A 346 -77.58 63.40 54.87
N ASP A 347 -76.33 63.19 55.29
CA ASP A 347 -76.01 62.34 56.44
C ASP A 347 -76.65 62.92 57.72
N PRO A 348 -77.30 62.12 58.59
CA PRO A 348 -77.91 62.64 59.82
C PRO A 348 -76.97 63.46 60.73
N ALA A 349 -75.66 63.17 60.72
CA ALA A 349 -74.69 63.94 61.49
C ALA A 349 -74.41 65.34 60.93
N CYS A 350 -74.78 65.62 59.67
CA CYS A 350 -74.63 66.92 59.03
C CYS A 350 -75.41 68.02 59.75
N GLU A 351 -76.62 67.74 60.26
CA GLU A 351 -77.44 68.73 60.97
C GLU A 351 -76.70 69.26 62.21
N ARG A 352 -76.18 68.35 63.04
CA ARG A 352 -75.39 68.71 64.23
C ARG A 352 -74.13 69.52 63.89
N ILE A 353 -73.44 69.17 62.80
CA ILE A 353 -72.23 69.90 62.38
C ILE A 353 -72.60 71.26 61.78
N ALA A 354 -73.66 71.34 60.99
CA ALA A 354 -74.16 72.58 60.41
C ALA A 354 -74.59 73.56 61.52
N GLU A 355 -75.30 73.07 62.54
CA GLU A 355 -75.66 73.85 63.74
C GLU A 355 -74.41 74.31 64.49
N ALA A 356 -73.50 73.39 64.82
CA ALA A 356 -72.27 73.70 65.55
C ALA A 356 -71.36 74.69 64.80
N MET A 357 -71.38 74.64 63.47
CA MET A 357 -70.58 75.51 62.61
C MET A 357 -71.39 76.69 62.06
N GLY A 358 -72.62 76.91 62.51
CA GLY A 358 -73.48 78.02 62.10
C GLY A 358 -73.75 78.14 60.59
N ILE A 359 -73.70 77.03 59.85
CA ILE A 359 -73.99 76.99 58.41
C ILE A 359 -75.44 76.55 58.20
N GLY A 360 -76.15 77.24 57.32
CA GLY A 360 -77.49 76.83 56.93
C GLY A 360 -77.46 75.52 56.15
N LEU A 361 -78.34 74.58 56.48
CA LEU A 361 -78.43 73.29 55.79
C LEU A 361 -79.80 73.18 55.14
N VAL A 362 -79.81 73.09 53.81
CA VAL A 362 -81.03 73.03 53.01
C VAL A 362 -81.06 71.72 52.23
N THR A 363 -82.26 71.16 52.12
CA THR A 363 -82.54 69.95 51.33
C THR A 363 -83.72 70.21 50.43
N GLY A 364 -84.00 69.32 49.46
CA GLY A 364 -85.22 69.39 48.64
C GLY A 364 -86.55 69.42 49.43
N ARG A 365 -86.51 69.25 50.76
CA ARG A 365 -87.66 69.34 51.67
C ARG A 365 -87.69 70.63 52.50
N GLY A 366 -86.86 71.61 52.17
CA GLY A 366 -86.70 72.87 52.88
C GLY A 366 -85.49 72.90 53.81
N GLU A 367 -85.45 73.95 54.63
CA GLU A 367 -84.36 74.20 55.57
C GLU A 367 -84.42 73.25 56.77
N ARG A 368 -83.30 72.58 57.02
CA ARG A 368 -83.10 71.72 58.19
C ARG A 368 -82.47 72.48 59.34
N VAL A 369 -81.47 73.31 59.02
CA VAL A 369 -80.73 74.12 59.98
C VAL A 369 -80.66 75.54 59.44
N PRO A 370 -81.11 76.56 60.17
CA PRO A 370 -80.88 77.95 59.80
C PRO A 370 -79.42 78.34 60.03
N PRO A 371 -78.83 79.24 59.20
CA PRO A 371 -77.53 79.82 59.53
C PRO A 371 -77.63 80.58 60.85
N ALA A 372 -76.60 80.45 61.69
CA ALA A 372 -76.62 81.03 63.04
C ALA A 372 -76.48 82.56 63.01
N GLU A 373 -75.70 83.08 62.06
CA GLU A 373 -75.41 84.51 61.92
C GLU A 373 -75.05 84.88 60.48
N GLU A 374 -75.13 86.17 60.16
CA GLU A 374 -74.54 86.73 58.95
C GLU A 374 -73.01 86.76 59.10
N ILE A 375 -72.28 86.03 58.26
CA ILE A 375 -70.81 86.05 58.27
C ILE A 375 -70.35 87.41 57.73
N ALA A 376 -69.52 88.12 58.48
CA ALA A 376 -69.06 89.46 58.11
C ALA A 376 -68.33 89.47 56.76
N ALA A 377 -68.39 90.63 56.08
CA ALA A 377 -67.55 90.96 54.95
C ALA A 377 -66.05 90.79 55.28
N ALA A 378 -65.21 90.67 54.25
CA ALA A 378 -63.78 90.80 54.44
C ALA A 378 -63.44 92.22 54.92
N SER A 379 -62.48 92.34 55.84
CA SER A 379 -61.97 93.63 56.31
C SER A 379 -60.95 94.23 55.35
#